data_AF-A0A0R3PBS3-F1
#
_entry.id   AF-A0A0R3PBS3-F1
#
_cell.length_a   1.000
_cell.length_b   1.000
_cell.length_c   1.000
_cell.angle_alpha   90.00
_cell.angle_beta   90.00
_cell.angle_gamma   90.00
#
_symmetry.space_group_name_H-M   'P 1'
#
loop_
_entity.id
_entity.type
_entity.pdbx_description
1 polymer ?
#
loop_
_entity_poly.entity_id
_entity_poly.type
_entity_poly.pdbx_seq_one_letter_code
_entity_poly.pdbx_strand_id
1 'polypeptide(L)'
;MSPAMFLLTLLLLCGTLFQPGHLSGGFEMPFGCGGMTMSDQTRQGALNLINRIRSRVALGEFQAKDYLSSANDMEAMRWHCDLETMARTAVLNCSQDPPPVKAENAMNYRL
;
A
#
# COMPACT_ATOMS: atom_id res chain seq x y z
N MET A 1 9.97 38.36 -48.89
CA MET A 1 10.15 38.13 -47.44
C MET A 1 11.48 37.43 -47.25
N SER A 2 12.42 38.04 -46.50
CA SER A 2 13.83 37.62 -46.45
C SER A 2 14.05 36.31 -45.67
N PRO A 3 15.03 35.47 -46.06
CA PRO A 3 15.33 34.19 -45.39
C PRO A 3 15.75 34.32 -43.92
N ALA A 4 16.15 35.52 -43.49
CA ALA A 4 16.43 35.84 -42.08
C ALA A 4 15.18 35.79 -41.17
N MET A 5 13.97 35.90 -41.73
CA MET A 5 12.73 35.92 -40.94
C MET A 5 12.26 34.49 -40.55
N PHE A 6 12.66 33.46 -41.31
CA PHE A 6 12.30 32.07 -41.03
C PHE A 6 13.19 31.42 -39.95
N LEU A 7 14.45 31.87 -39.82
CA LEU A 7 15.35 31.39 -38.77
C LEU A 7 14.95 31.90 -37.37
N LEU A 8 14.39 33.11 -37.27
CA LEU A 8 13.90 33.62 -35.99
C LEU A 8 12.65 32.89 -35.50
N THR A 9 11.77 32.46 -36.40
CA THR A 9 10.54 31.73 -36.04
C THR A 9 10.81 30.30 -35.57
N LEU A 10 11.90 29.66 -36.01
CA LEU A 10 12.24 28.29 -35.62
C LEU A 10 12.84 28.22 -34.19
N LEU A 11 13.55 29.26 -33.75
CA LEU A 11 14.14 29.34 -32.40
C LEU A 11 13.09 29.63 -31.31
N LEU A 12 11.99 30.30 -31.65
CA LEU A 12 10.89 30.59 -30.70
C LEU A 12 9.94 29.41 -30.46
N LEU A 13 9.89 28.41 -31.35
CA LEU A 13 9.12 27.17 -31.17
C LEU A 13 9.88 26.09 -30.37
N CYS A 14 11.20 26.25 -30.18
CA CYS A 14 12.01 25.33 -29.37
C CYS A 14 11.98 25.68 -27.86
N GLY A 15 11.59 26.91 -27.51
CA GLY A 15 11.59 27.41 -26.13
C GLY A 15 10.40 26.99 -25.25
N THR A 16 9.35 26.40 -25.82
CA THR A 16 8.15 25.97 -25.05
C THR A 16 8.08 24.46 -24.79
N LEU A 17 9.10 23.68 -25.18
CA LEU A 17 9.16 22.23 -24.93
C LEU A 17 10.06 21.84 -23.75
N PHE A 18 10.73 22.79 -23.10
CA PHE A 18 11.41 22.58 -21.83
C PHE A 18 10.63 23.27 -20.70
N GLN A 19 9.42 22.79 -20.43
CA GLN A 19 8.99 22.79 -19.04
C GLN A 19 9.96 21.82 -18.33
N PRO A 20 10.68 22.23 -17.27
CA PRO A 20 11.13 21.24 -16.31
C PRO A 20 9.82 20.65 -15.78
N GLY A 21 9.43 19.52 -16.37
CA GLY A 21 8.48 18.64 -15.74
C GLY A 21 9.07 18.42 -14.35
N HIS A 22 8.43 19.01 -13.34
CA HIS A 22 8.63 18.59 -11.98
C HIS A 22 8.40 17.08 -12.03
N LEU A 23 9.48 16.31 -12.02
CA LEU A 23 9.45 14.92 -11.58
C LEU A 23 9.19 14.99 -10.07
N SER A 24 8.00 15.48 -9.71
CA SER A 24 7.34 15.11 -8.48
C SER A 24 6.63 13.79 -8.72
N GLY A 25 7.33 12.84 -9.34
CA GLY A 25 7.10 11.44 -9.07
C GLY A 25 7.77 11.15 -7.72
N GLY A 26 7.25 11.77 -6.66
CA GLY A 26 7.52 11.23 -5.33
C GLY A 26 7.10 9.77 -5.40
N PHE A 27 7.98 8.86 -4.97
CA PHE A 27 7.57 7.49 -4.72
C PHE A 27 6.50 7.55 -3.64
N GLU A 28 5.24 7.65 -4.06
CA GLU A 28 4.09 7.61 -3.16
C GLU A 28 4.05 6.18 -2.63
N MET A 29 4.52 6.01 -1.40
CA MET A 29 4.35 4.72 -0.76
C MET A 29 2.86 4.56 -0.44
N PRO A 30 2.24 3.42 -0.82
CA PRO A 30 0.82 3.36 -1.15
C PRO A 30 -0.13 3.33 0.06
N PHE A 31 0.38 3.29 1.30
CA PHE A 31 -0.47 3.07 2.48
C PHE A 31 -0.97 4.34 3.14
N GLY A 32 -0.29 5.49 2.96
CA GLY A 32 -0.76 6.80 3.45
C GLY A 32 -0.86 6.95 4.97
N CYS A 33 -0.25 6.05 5.75
CA CYS A 33 -0.31 6.09 7.22
C CYS A 33 0.71 7.09 7.80
N GLY A 34 0.27 8.30 8.09
CA GLY A 34 1.09 9.36 8.69
C GLY A 34 1.38 9.18 10.18
N GLY A 35 2.51 9.72 10.66
CA GLY A 35 2.86 9.77 12.09
C GLY A 35 3.30 8.43 12.71
N MET A 36 3.49 7.40 11.88
CA MET A 36 3.85 6.04 12.29
C MET A 36 5.33 5.74 11.96
N THR A 37 5.99 4.96 12.83
CA THR A 37 7.41 4.58 12.67
C THR A 37 7.62 3.43 11.69
N MET A 38 6.57 2.65 11.40
CA MET A 38 6.65 1.53 10.46
C MET A 38 6.76 2.04 9.01
N SER A 39 7.58 1.37 8.19
CA SER A 39 7.71 1.69 6.77
C SER A 39 6.64 1.02 5.93
N ASP A 40 6.33 1.58 4.76
CA ASP A 40 5.38 0.96 3.83
C ASP A 40 5.88 -0.37 3.26
N GLN A 41 7.20 -0.56 3.16
CA GLN A 41 7.74 -1.87 2.84
C GLN A 41 7.35 -2.92 3.89
N THR A 42 7.41 -2.57 5.17
CA THR A 42 6.95 -3.45 6.26
C THR A 42 5.44 -3.68 6.19
N ARG A 43 4.64 -2.63 5.94
CA ARG A 43 3.18 -2.75 5.71
C ARG A 43 2.87 -3.71 4.57
N GLN A 44 3.53 -3.54 3.43
CA GLN A 44 3.37 -4.40 2.26
C GLN A 44 3.76 -5.85 2.56
N GLY A 45 4.87 -6.06 3.26
CA GLY A 45 5.34 -7.39 3.64
C GLY A 45 4.33 -8.12 4.53
N ALA A 46 3.81 -7.44 5.56
CA ALA A 46 2.79 -7.98 6.45
C ALA A 46 1.49 -8.29 5.72
N LEU A 47 0.99 -7.36 4.89
CA LEU A 47 -0.23 -7.54 4.11
C LEU A 47 -0.11 -8.70 3.12
N ASN A 48 1.00 -8.78 2.40
CA ASN A 48 1.26 -9.84 1.43
C ASN A 48 1.35 -11.22 2.10
N LEU A 49 1.99 -11.29 3.27
CA LEU A 49 2.11 -12.54 4.01
C LEU A 49 0.73 -13.09 4.37
N ILE A 50 -0.13 -12.26 4.98
CA ILE A 50 -1.46 -12.69 5.41
C ILE A 50 -2.36 -13.02 4.23
N ASN A 51 -2.36 -12.20 3.17
CA ASN A 51 -3.16 -12.50 1.98
C ASN A 51 -2.69 -13.77 1.26
N ARG A 52 -1.38 -14.06 1.25
CA ARG A 52 -0.87 -15.34 0.72
C ARG A 52 -1.34 -16.53 1.55
N ILE A 53 -1.33 -16.41 2.88
CA ILE A 53 -1.85 -17.47 3.76
C ILE A 53 -3.35 -17.67 3.49
N ARG A 54 -4.14 -16.60 3.48
CA ARG A 54 -5.59 -16.65 3.19
C ARG A 54 -5.88 -17.29 1.85
N SER A 55 -5.13 -16.94 0.80
CA SER A 55 -5.27 -17.55 -0.53
C SER A 55 -4.99 -19.05 -0.51
N ARG A 56 -3.94 -19.51 0.17
CA ARG A 56 -3.66 -20.94 0.32
C ARG A 56 -4.76 -21.68 1.09
N VAL A 57 -5.35 -21.04 2.11
CA VAL A 57 -6.51 -21.61 2.82
C VAL A 57 -7.72 -21.70 1.89
N ALA A 58 -8.01 -20.65 1.12
CA ALA A 58 -9.10 -20.63 0.15
C ALA A 58 -9.02 -21.79 -0.85
N LEU A 59 -7.81 -22.08 -1.33
CA LEU A 59 -7.52 -23.16 -2.27
C LEU A 59 -7.46 -24.56 -1.63
N GLY A 60 -7.52 -24.67 -0.29
CA GLY A 60 -7.33 -25.94 0.42
C GLY A 60 -5.87 -26.44 0.42
N GLU A 61 -4.91 -25.56 0.14
CA GLU A 61 -3.49 -25.87 0.01
C GLU A 61 -2.69 -25.54 1.28
N PHE A 62 -3.35 -24.98 2.30
CA PHE A 62 -2.68 -24.62 3.54
C PHE A 62 -2.63 -25.79 4.52
N GLN A 63 -1.41 -26.24 4.83
CA GLN A 63 -1.15 -27.28 5.81
C GLN A 63 -0.89 -26.68 7.19
N ALA A 64 -1.72 -27.05 8.17
CA ALA A 64 -1.48 -26.81 9.59
C ALA A 64 -1.00 -28.12 10.22
N LYS A 65 -1.76 -28.70 11.16
CA LYS A 65 -1.57 -30.11 11.55
C LYS A 65 -1.97 -31.04 10.40
N ASP A 66 -3.12 -30.75 9.81
CA ASP A 66 -3.66 -31.34 8.58
C ASP A 66 -3.93 -30.22 7.56
N TYR A 67 -4.26 -30.56 6.32
CA TYR A 67 -4.74 -29.57 5.35
C TYR A 67 -6.08 -28.99 5.82
N LEU A 68 -6.19 -27.66 5.76
CA LEU A 68 -7.47 -27.00 6.01
C LEU A 68 -8.38 -27.16 4.78
N SER A 69 -9.69 -27.27 5.03
CA SER A 69 -10.69 -27.27 3.95
C SER A 69 -10.64 -25.97 3.16
N SER A 70 -10.93 -26.05 1.86
CA SER A 70 -11.11 -24.86 1.01
C SER A 70 -12.18 -23.93 1.58
N ALA A 71 -12.05 -22.63 1.27
CA ALA A 71 -12.98 -21.60 1.70
C ALA A 71 -13.45 -20.78 0.49
N ASN A 72 -14.76 -20.71 0.29
CA ASN A 72 -15.35 -20.10 -0.91
C ASN A 72 -15.46 -18.56 -0.79
N ASP A 73 -15.55 -18.03 0.42
CA ASP A 73 -15.76 -16.59 0.69
C ASP A 73 -14.55 -15.96 1.42
N MET A 74 -13.34 -16.30 0.97
CA MET A 74 -12.09 -15.86 1.61
C MET A 74 -11.58 -14.54 1.02
N GLU A 75 -12.12 -13.43 1.50
CA GLU A 75 -11.80 -12.11 0.95
C GLU A 75 -10.35 -11.65 1.16
N ALA A 76 -9.82 -10.83 0.25
CA ALA A 76 -8.51 -10.22 0.42
C ALA A 76 -8.56 -9.13 1.49
N MET A 77 -7.56 -9.11 2.38
CA MET A 77 -7.39 -8.02 3.33
C MET A 77 -6.81 -6.79 2.65
N ARG A 78 -7.20 -5.62 3.15
CA ARG A 78 -6.56 -4.33 2.86
C ARG A 78 -5.87 -3.80 4.11
N TRP A 79 -4.95 -2.87 3.95
CA TRP A 79 -4.38 -2.15 5.09
C TRP A 79 -5.33 -1.04 5.55
N HIS A 80 -5.34 -0.73 6.84
CA HIS A 80 -6.09 0.41 7.39
C HIS A 80 -5.29 1.05 8.51
N CYS A 81 -5.00 2.35 8.38
CA CYS A 81 -4.12 3.06 9.32
C CYS A 81 -4.70 3.14 10.74
N ASP A 82 -6.03 3.13 10.90
CA ASP A 82 -6.66 3.09 12.23
C ASP A 82 -6.40 1.77 12.95
N LEU A 83 -6.44 0.64 12.22
CA LEU A 83 -6.10 -0.67 12.77
C LEU A 83 -4.62 -0.73 13.15
N GLU A 84 -3.75 -0.15 12.32
CA GLU A 84 -2.32 -0.02 12.63
C GLU A 84 -2.09 0.84 13.88
N THR A 85 -2.83 1.93 14.04
CA THR A 85 -2.76 2.82 15.21
C THR A 85 -3.17 2.09 16.49
N MET A 86 -4.23 1.28 16.42
CA MET A 86 -4.62 0.43 17.55
C MET A 86 -3.55 -0.61 17.87
N ALA A 87 -3.02 -1.30 16.85
CA ALA A 87 -1.95 -2.28 17.03
C ALA A 87 -0.69 -1.65 17.65
N ARG A 88 -0.28 -0.46 17.18
CA ARG A 88 0.83 0.31 17.76
C ARG A 88 0.56 0.63 19.23
N THR A 89 -0.61 1.18 19.53
CA THR A 89 -0.99 1.56 20.90
C THR A 89 -0.90 0.38 21.86
N ALA A 90 -1.35 -0.80 21.43
CA ALA A 90 -1.32 -2.02 22.22
C ALA A 90 0.12 -2.47 22.58
N VAL A 91 1.12 -2.11 21.77
CA VAL A 91 2.50 -2.56 21.96
C VAL A 91 3.46 -1.44 22.39
N LEU A 92 3.01 -0.19 22.57
CA LEU A 92 3.87 0.95 22.91
C LEU A 92 4.74 0.71 24.15
N ASN A 93 4.20 0.02 25.15
CA ASN A 93 4.90 -0.29 26.40
C ASN A 93 5.39 -1.74 26.47
N CYS A 94 5.32 -2.49 25.36
CA CYS A 94 5.64 -3.92 25.31
C CYS A 94 4.91 -4.75 26.38
N SER A 95 3.66 -4.37 26.69
CA SER A 95 2.81 -5.08 27.67
C SER A 95 2.64 -6.53 27.23
N GLN A 96 2.73 -7.45 28.19
CA GLN A 96 2.37 -8.86 27.96
C GLN A 96 0.85 -9.04 27.82
N ASP A 97 0.08 -8.09 28.33
CA ASP A 97 -1.37 -8.07 28.30
C ASP A 97 -1.85 -6.87 27.47
N PRO A 98 -1.94 -6.99 26.14
CA PRO A 98 -2.50 -5.95 25.29
C PRO A 98 -4.01 -5.81 25.52
N PRO A 99 -4.61 -4.63 25.26
CA PRO A 99 -6.05 -4.44 25.34
C PRO A 99 -6.82 -5.42 24.42
N PRO A 100 -8.04 -5.85 24.80
CA PRO A 100 -8.84 -6.75 23.98
C PRO A 100 -9.20 -6.10 22.64
N VAL A 101 -9.08 -6.88 21.56
CA VAL A 101 -9.47 -6.47 20.21
C VAL A 101 -10.97 -6.70 20.02
N LYS A 102 -11.69 -5.68 19.55
CA LYS A 102 -13.11 -5.81 19.24
C LYS A 102 -13.33 -6.56 17.93
N ALA A 103 -14.36 -7.41 17.85
CA ALA A 103 -14.60 -8.29 16.71
C ALA A 103 -14.81 -7.53 15.39
N GLU A 104 -15.41 -6.33 15.44
CA GLU A 104 -15.59 -5.47 14.28
C GLU A 104 -14.28 -5.07 13.60
N ASN A 105 -13.17 -5.01 14.34
CA ASN A 105 -11.85 -4.66 13.80
C ASN A 105 -11.22 -5.80 12.99
N ALA A 106 -11.74 -7.03 13.09
CA ALA A 106 -11.27 -8.18 12.33
C ALA A 106 -11.77 -8.20 10.87
N MET A 107 -12.73 -7.32 10.54
CA MET A 107 -13.40 -7.31 9.23
C MET A 107 -12.87 -6.17 8.36
N ASN A 108 -11.68 -6.36 7.77
CA ASN A 108 -11.06 -5.38 6.88
C ASN A 108 -10.84 -5.91 5.46
N TYR A 109 -11.94 -6.19 4.77
CA TYR A 109 -11.96 -6.61 3.37
C TYR A 109 -12.82 -5.66 2.52
N ARG A 110 -12.88 -5.89 1.20
CA ARG A 110 -13.74 -5.19 0.25
C ARG A 110 -14.50 -6.25 -0.56
N LEU A 111 -15.82 -6.08 -0.68
CA LEU A 111 -16.69 -6.88 -1.56
C LEU A 111 -16.49 -6.49 -3.03
#